data_AF-A0A7V5ZD42-F1
#
_entry.id   AF-A0A7V5ZD42-F1
#
_cell.length_a   1.000
_cell.length_b   1.000
_cell.length_c   1.000
_cell.angle_alpha   90.00
_cell.angle_beta   90.00
_cell.angle_gamma   90.00
#
_symmetry.space_group_name_H-M   'P 1'
#
loop_
_entity.id
_entity.type
_entity.pdbx_description
1 polymer ?
#
loop_
_entity_poly.entity_id
_entity_poly.type
_entity_poly.pdbx_seq_one_letter_code
_entity_poly.pdbx_strand_id
1 'polypeptide(L)'
;MTKRLWAPWRMQYVSSAREQPEGCLFCLRAQEPCSAENMVLWRGERAFVMLNAFPYTNGHLMVAPVRHTADMNELSDDELLEVMHLVRE
;
A
#
# COMPACT_ATOMS: atom_id res chain seq x y z
N MET A 1 -10.51 14.91 -11.80
CA MET A 1 -9.60 15.05 -10.65
C MET A 1 -9.68 16.48 -10.12
N THR A 2 -9.74 16.67 -8.80
CA THR A 2 -9.79 18.00 -8.19
C THR A 2 -8.48 18.76 -8.45
N LYS A 3 -8.58 20.02 -8.90
CA LYS A 3 -7.41 20.87 -9.19
C LYS A 3 -6.59 21.22 -7.93
N ARG A 4 -7.17 21.01 -6.74
CA ARG A 4 -6.53 21.24 -5.44
C ARG A 4 -6.75 20.01 -4.55
N LEU A 5 -5.66 19.42 -4.08
CA LEU A 5 -5.67 18.34 -3.11
C LEU A 5 -5.61 18.93 -1.70
N TRP A 6 -6.62 18.63 -0.89
CA TRP A 6 -6.67 19.02 0.51
C TRP A 6 -6.23 17.83 1.37
N ALA A 7 -5.29 18.05 2.28
CA ALA A 7 -4.74 17.03 3.16
C ALA A 7 -4.81 17.51 4.63
N PRO A 8 -5.99 17.48 5.25
CA PRO A 8 -6.16 17.94 6.64
C PRO A 8 -5.31 17.12 7.63
N TRP A 9 -4.99 15.87 7.29
CA TRP A 9 -4.12 14.97 8.04
C TRP A 9 -2.62 15.36 8.01
N ARG A 10 -2.21 16.30 7.15
CA ARG A 10 -0.78 16.55 6.85
C ARG A 10 0.05 16.91 8.08
N MET A 11 -0.49 17.75 8.96
CA MET A 11 0.25 18.16 10.17
C MET A 11 0.49 16.98 11.12
N GLN A 12 -0.46 16.05 11.22
CA GLN A 12 -0.32 14.85 12.04
C GLN A 12 0.75 13.94 11.46
N TYR A 13 0.71 13.67 10.14
CA TYR A 13 1.71 12.86 9.44
C TYR A 13 3.14 13.39 9.60
N VAL A 14 3.33 14.71 9.42
CA VAL A 14 4.66 15.33 9.55
C VAL A 14 5.16 15.25 11.00
N SER A 15 4.25 15.40 11.97
CA SER A 15 4.60 15.31 13.40
C SER A 15 5.01 13.88 13.79
N SER A 16 4.33 12.87 13.26
CA SER A 16 4.63 11.45 13.51
C SER A 16 5.80 10.92 12.68
N ALA A 17 6.34 11.68 11.72
CA ALA A 17 7.41 11.19 10.83
C ALA A 17 8.73 10.80 11.54
N ARG A 18 8.90 11.24 12.79
CA ARG A 18 10.03 10.84 13.64
C ARG A 18 9.86 9.45 14.25
N GLU A 19 8.63 8.96 14.32
CA GLU A 19 8.28 7.62 14.77
C GLU A 19 8.38 6.69 13.56
N GLN A 20 9.59 6.19 13.30
CA GLN A 20 9.76 5.19 12.25
C GLN A 20 9.37 3.82 12.81
N PRO A 21 8.38 3.13 12.22
CA PRO A 21 8.11 1.74 12.59
C PRO A 21 9.33 0.88 12.28
N GLU A 22 9.59 -0.11 13.13
CA GLU A 22 10.64 -1.09 12.86
C GLU A 22 10.23 -1.97 11.67
N GLY A 23 11.08 -2.02 10.65
CA GLY A 23 10.88 -2.84 9.47
C GLY A 23 10.02 -2.21 8.36
N CYS A 24 9.79 -2.98 7.30
CA CYS A 24 9.01 -2.54 6.16
C CYS A 24 7.50 -2.74 6.41
N LEU A 25 6.73 -1.65 6.32
CA LEU A 25 5.27 -1.66 6.43
C LEU A 25 4.63 -2.75 5.55
N PHE A 26 5.05 -2.84 4.28
CA PHE A 26 4.46 -3.80 3.35
C PHE A 26 4.77 -5.25 3.74
N CYS A 27 5.97 -5.53 4.24
CA CYS A 27 6.33 -6.87 4.71
C CYS A 27 5.52 -7.29 5.93
N LEU A 28 5.30 -6.37 6.88
CA LEU A 28 4.44 -6.63 8.03
C LEU A 28 3.01 -6.92 7.58
N ARG A 29 2.44 -6.05 6.74
CA ARG A 29 1.07 -6.20 6.25
C ARG A 29 0.86 -7.44 5.38
N ALA A 30 1.88 -7.88 4.66
CA ALA A 30 1.84 -9.08 3.84
C ALA A 30 1.59 -10.37 4.66
N GLN A 31 1.96 -10.39 5.95
CA GLN A 31 1.84 -11.57 6.83
C GLN A 31 0.54 -11.62 7.64
N GLU A 32 -0.19 -10.51 7.73
CA GLU A 32 -1.44 -10.43 8.50
C GLU A 32 -2.65 -10.95 7.68
N PRO A 33 -3.84 -11.17 8.26
CA PRO A 33 -5.08 -11.36 7.49
C PRO A 33 -5.62 -10.01 6.95
N CYS A 34 -6.65 -10.02 6.10
CA CYS A 34 -7.34 -8.77 5.71
C CYS A 34 -8.14 -8.23 6.90
N SER A 35 -8.00 -6.94 7.23
CA SER A 35 -8.74 -6.32 8.32
C SER A 35 -8.88 -4.81 8.15
N ALA A 36 -9.83 -4.21 8.86
CA ALA A 36 -9.99 -2.75 8.84
C ALA A 36 -8.84 -2.06 9.57
N GLU A 37 -8.31 -2.69 10.63
CA GLU A 37 -7.23 -2.17 11.48
C GLU A 37 -5.91 -2.06 10.73
N ASN A 38 -5.62 -3.02 9.85
CA ASN A 38 -4.40 -3.01 9.05
C ASN A 38 -4.59 -2.42 7.64
N MET A 39 -5.83 -2.06 7.31
CA MET A 39 -6.24 -1.43 6.04
C MET A 39 -6.01 -2.31 4.81
N VAL A 40 -5.80 -3.63 4.97
CA VAL A 40 -5.66 -4.57 3.86
C VAL A 40 -7.03 -5.03 3.41
N LEU A 41 -7.35 -4.75 2.14
CA LEU A 41 -8.67 -5.01 1.55
C LEU A 41 -8.72 -6.36 0.82
N TRP A 42 -7.63 -6.72 0.15
CA TRP A 42 -7.56 -7.93 -0.68
C TRP A 42 -6.18 -8.57 -0.61
N ARG A 43 -6.16 -9.90 -0.69
CA ARG A 43 -4.93 -10.72 -0.74
C ARG A 43 -4.98 -11.68 -1.91
N GLY A 44 -4.00 -11.54 -2.78
CA GLY A 44 -3.63 -12.54 -3.76
C GLY A 44 -2.52 -13.47 -3.26
N GLU A 45 -1.96 -14.24 -4.16
CA GLU A 45 -0.86 -15.17 -3.89
C GLU A 45 0.47 -14.42 -3.76
N ARG A 46 0.75 -13.47 -4.65
CA ARG A 46 2.02 -12.75 -4.78
C ARG A 46 1.88 -11.24 -4.58
N ALA A 47 0.66 -10.71 -4.50
CA ALA A 47 0.40 -9.29 -4.28
C ALA A 47 -0.85 -9.06 -3.42
N PHE A 48 -0.98 -7.87 -2.84
CA PHE A 48 -2.13 -7.50 -2.01
C PHE A 48 -2.50 -6.03 -2.21
N VAL A 49 -3.73 -5.69 -1.83
CA VAL A 49 -4.30 -4.34 -1.96
C VAL A 49 -4.61 -3.77 -0.58
N MET A 50 -4.19 -2.53 -0.33
CA MET A 50 -4.46 -1.83 0.92
C MET A 50 -4.83 -0.36 0.70
N LEU A 51 -5.53 0.24 1.66
CA LEU A 51 -5.76 1.69 1.66
C LEU A 51 -4.48 2.42 2.05
N ASN A 52 -4.31 3.60 1.46
CA ASN A 52 -3.35 4.57 1.95
C ASN A 52 -3.93 5.33 3.15
N ALA A 53 -3.28 5.26 4.31
CA ALA A 53 -3.66 5.99 5.52
C ALA A 53 -3.66 7.52 5.35
N PHE A 54 -2.88 8.03 4.39
CA PHE A 54 -2.76 9.45 4.06
C PHE A 54 -3.16 9.68 2.60
N PRO A 55 -4.46 9.53 2.26
CA PRO A 55 -4.92 9.47 0.89
C PRO A 55 -4.93 10.85 0.22
N TYR A 56 -4.66 10.89 -1.08
CA TYR A 56 -4.86 12.10 -1.90
C TYR A 56 -6.34 12.37 -2.17
N THR A 57 -7.10 11.29 -2.40
CA THR A 57 -8.54 11.28 -2.60
C THR A 57 -9.14 10.07 -1.92
N ASN A 58 -10.43 10.12 -1.61
CA ASN A 58 -11.14 8.96 -1.06
C ASN A 58 -10.95 7.73 -1.96
N GLY A 59 -10.66 6.59 -1.36
CA GLY A 59 -10.36 5.36 -2.09
C GLY A 59 -8.96 5.30 -2.71
N HIS A 60 -7.99 6.08 -2.23
CA HIS A 60 -6.60 5.92 -2.66
C HIS A 60 -6.06 4.56 -2.15
N LEU A 61 -5.83 3.65 -3.10
CA LEU A 61 -5.32 2.32 -2.86
C LEU A 61 -3.84 2.21 -3.24
N MET A 62 -3.19 1.22 -2.65
CA MET A 62 -1.86 0.76 -3.02
C MET A 62 -1.94 -0.73 -3.31
N VAL A 63 -1.29 -1.15 -4.40
CA VAL A 63 -1.04 -2.55 -4.72
C VAL A 63 0.45 -2.81 -4.51
N ALA A 64 0.79 -3.82 -3.71
CA ALA A 64 2.17 -4.14 -3.38
C ALA A 64 2.45 -5.64 -3.55
N PRO A 65 3.64 -6.03 -4.02
CA PRO A 65 4.07 -7.41 -3.99
C PRO A 65 4.26 -7.88 -2.54
N VAL A 66 4.06 -9.18 -2.31
CA VAL A 66 4.34 -9.82 -1.01
C VAL A 66 5.85 -9.87 -0.77
N ARG A 67 6.65 -10.13 -1.81
CA ARG A 67 8.11 -10.14 -1.72
C ARG A 67 8.64 -8.71 -1.61
N HIS A 68 9.60 -8.51 -0.70
CA HIS A 68 10.27 -7.23 -0.54
C HIS A 68 11.19 -6.94 -1.73
N THR A 69 10.91 -5.86 -2.45
CA THR A 69 11.80 -5.26 -3.43
C THR A 69 11.48 -3.77 -3.56
N ALA A 70 12.47 -2.99 -3.97
CA ALA A 70 12.32 -1.57 -4.30
C ALA A 70 12.33 -1.32 -5.83
N ASP A 71 12.61 -2.34 -6.65
CA ASP A 71 12.75 -2.22 -8.09
C ASP A 71 11.73 -3.13 -8.80
N MET A 72 10.89 -2.54 -9.65
CA MET A 72 9.92 -3.29 -10.45
C MET A 72 10.58 -4.29 -11.41
N ASN A 73 11.82 -4.05 -11.82
CA ASN A 73 12.56 -4.96 -12.70
C ASN A 73 12.98 -6.26 -11.99
N GLU A 74 12.92 -6.30 -10.66
CA GLU A 74 13.22 -7.51 -9.90
C GLU A 74 12.00 -8.44 -9.78
N LEU A 75 10.80 -7.99 -10.17
CA LEU A 75 9.60 -8.82 -10.10
C LEU A 75 9.68 -9.98 -11.09
N SER A 76 9.23 -11.17 -10.65
CA SER A 76 8.99 -12.26 -11.59
C SER A 76 7.78 -11.95 -12.48
N ASP A 77 7.67 -12.62 -13.63
CA ASP A 77 6.54 -12.44 -14.54
C ASP A 77 5.19 -12.68 -13.84
N ASP A 78 5.12 -13.67 -12.94
CA ASP A 78 3.90 -13.95 -12.18
C ASP A 78 3.59 -12.86 -11.15
N GLU A 79 4.60 -12.33 -10.45
CA GLU A 79 4.42 -11.22 -9.50
C GLU A 79 3.92 -9.96 -10.23
N LEU A 80 4.54 -9.63 -11.37
CA LEU A 80 4.15 -8.50 -12.20
C LEU A 80 2.73 -8.67 -12.74
N LEU A 81 2.39 -9.86 -13.24
CA LEU A 81 1.07 -10.16 -13.76
C LEU A 81 -0.01 -9.97 -12.69
N GLU A 82 0.20 -10.50 -11.49
CA GLU A 82 -0.76 -10.38 -10.41
C GLU A 82 -0.91 -8.93 -9.90
N VAL A 83 0.19 -8.20 -9.73
CA VAL A 83 0.14 -6.77 -9.39
C VAL A 83 -0.70 -6.02 -10.43
N MET A 84 -0.47 -6.25 -11.72
CA MET A 84 -1.20 -5.56 -12.78
C MET A 84 -2.66 -5.99 -12.87
N HIS A 85 -2.99 -7.25 -12.57
CA HIS A 85 -4.37 -7.69 -12.47
C HIS A 85 -5.11 -7.01 -11.31
N LEU A 86 -4.50 -6.94 -10.13
CA LEU A 86 -5.09 -6.26 -8.96
C LEU A 86 -5.27 -4.75 -9.15
N VAL A 87 -4.45 -4.10 -9.98
CA VAL A 87 -4.64 -2.67 -10.33
C VAL A 87 -5.86 -2.47 -11.24
N ARG A 88 -6.23 -3.48 -12.04
CA ARG A 88 -7.31 -3.38 -13.03
C ARG A 88 -8.69 -3.67 -12.45
N GLU A 89 -8.76 -4.58 -11.47
CA GLU A 89 -10.00 -5.07 -10.85
C GLU A 89 -10.57 -4.11 -9.80
#